data_AF-A0A8F3C426-F1
#
_entry.id   AF-A0A8F3C426-F1
#
_cell.length_a   1.000
_cell.length_b   1.000
_cell.length_c   1.000
_cell.angle_alpha   90.00
_cell.angle_beta   90.00
_cell.angle_gamma   90.00
#
_symmetry.space_group_name_H-M   'P 1'
#
loop_
_entity.id
_entity.type
_entity.pdbx_description
1 polymer ?
#
loop_
_entity_poly.entity_id
_entity_poly.type
_entity_poly.pdbx_seq_one_letter_code
_entity_poly.pdbx_strand_id
1 'polypeptide(L)' 'MSTQRLVALTQGDPAGIGPEILAKLLLGRSPSESWRPLLIAERPALAPLRDVLPALGW' A
#
# COMPACT_ATOMS: atom_id res chain seq x y z
N MET A 1 8.06 -11.89 19.89
CA MET A 1 8.38 -11.64 18.46
C MET A 1 7.09 -11.73 17.67
N SER A 2 6.71 -10.72 16.89
CA SER A 2 5.50 -10.77 16.04
C SER A 2 5.71 -11.84 14.96
N THR A 3 4.77 -12.77 14.83
CA THR A 3 4.77 -13.87 13.85
C THR A 3 4.12 -13.50 12.52
N GLN A 4 3.88 -12.21 12.27
CA GLN A 4 3.22 -11.74 11.06
C GLN A 4 4.06 -12.06 9.82
N ARG A 5 3.45 -12.74 8.84
CA ARG A 5 4.09 -13.10 7.58
C ARG A 5 4.34 -11.84 6.74
N LEU A 6 5.57 -11.62 6.30
CA LEU A 6 5.85 -10.52 5.38
C LEU A 6 5.34 -10.88 3.99
N VAL A 7 4.55 -10.00 3.36
CA VAL A 7 4.01 -10.19 2.01
C VAL A 7 4.44 -9.02 1.15
N ALA A 8 5.15 -9.32 0.06
CA ALA A 8 5.50 -8.33 -0.94
C ALA A 8 4.27 -8.00 -1.81
N LEU A 9 3.95 -6.71 -1.92
CA LEU A 9 2.88 -6.20 -2.77
C LEU A 9 3.50 -5.38 -3.89
N THR A 10 3.33 -5.83 -5.13
CA THR A 10 3.84 -5.15 -6.32
C THR A 10 2.78 -4.24 -6.92
N GLN A 11 3.14 -3.02 -7.34
CA GLN A 11 2.17 -2.06 -7.90
C GLN A 11 1.54 -2.48 -9.23
N GLY A 12 2.20 -3.33 -10.01
CA GLY A 12 1.85 -3.57 -11.41
C GLY A 12 2.29 -2.41 -12.30
N ASP A 13 1.44 -2.02 -13.25
CA ASP A 13 1.67 -0.87 -14.13
C ASP A 13 1.46 0.46 -13.36
N PRO A 14 2.47 1.35 -13.29
CA PRO A 14 2.36 2.69 -12.69
C PRO A 14 1.23 3.56 -13.24
N ALA A 15 0.88 3.40 -14.52
CA ALA A 15 -0.19 4.17 -15.17
C ALA A 15 -1.58 3.53 -15.02
N GLY A 16 -1.65 2.32 -14.44
CA GLY A 16 -2.89 1.63 -14.14
C GLY A 16 -3.49 2.02 -12.79
N ILE A 17 -4.50 1.26 -12.35
CA ILE A 17 -5.19 1.49 -11.07
C ILE A 17 -4.52 0.82 -9.86
N GLY A 18 -3.45 0.06 -10.09
CA GLY A 18 -2.71 -0.67 -9.05
C GLY A 18 -2.23 0.20 -7.88
N PRO A 19 -1.62 1.38 -8.12
CA PRO A 19 -1.23 2.31 -7.06
C PRO A 19 -2.39 2.70 -6.14
N GLU A 20 -3.58 2.97 -6.71
CA GLU A 20 -4.76 3.36 -5.94
C GLU A 20 -5.32 2.19 -5.11
N ILE A 21 -5.39 0.99 -5.70
CA ILE A 21 -5.85 -0.22 -5.00
C ILE A 21 -4.94 -0.50 -3.80
N LEU A 22 -3.62 -0.41 -3.97
CA LEU A 22 -2.66 -0.66 -2.90
C LEU A 22 -2.76 0.38 -1.79
N ALA A 23 -2.89 1.67 -2.14
CA ALA A 23 -3.10 2.73 -1.16
C ALA A 23 -4.36 2.49 -0.31
N LYS A 24 -5.49 2.16 -0.96
CA LYS A 24 -6.75 1.86 -0.27
C LYS A 24 -6.67 0.60 0.60
N LEU A 25 -5.97 -0.43 0.13
CA LEU A 25 -5.73 -1.65 0.91
C LEU A 25 -4.96 -1.33 2.20
N LEU A 26 -3.93 -0.49 2.13
CA LEU A 26 -3.14 -0.10 3.30
C LEU A 26 -3.94 0.72 4.31
N LEU A 27 -4.84 1.61 3.85
CA LEU A 27 -5.75 2.37 4.72
C LEU A 27 -6.75 1.48 5.46
N GLY A 28 -7.23 0.43 4.80
CA GLY A 28 -8.21 -0.49 5.36
C GLY A 28 -7.64 -1.53 6.33
N ARG A 29 -6.31 -1.54 6.57
CA ARG A 29 -5.69 -2.60 7.37
C ARG A 29 -6.06 -2.52 8.84
N SER A 30 -6.32 -3.69 9.41
CA SER A 30 -6.38 -3.86 10.86
C SER A 30 -4.98 -4.18 11.43
N PRO A 31 -4.60 -3.61 12.59
CA PRO A 31 -3.38 -4.00 13.31
C PRO A 31 -3.31 -5.49 13.69
N SER A 32 -4.46 -6.17 13.77
CA SER A 32 -4.57 -7.59 14.15
C SER A 32 -4.35 -8.59 13.01
N GLU A 33 -4.08 -8.13 11.79
CA GLU A 33 -3.87 -9.00 10.65
C GLU A 33 -2.65 -9.93 10.80
N SER A 34 -2.73 -11.15 10.27
CA SER A 34 -1.68 -12.18 10.39
C SER A 34 -0.46 -11.97 9.48
N TRP A 35 -0.43 -10.86 8.74
CA TRP A 35 0.61 -10.55 7.77
C TRP A 35 1.08 -9.11 7.92
N ARG A 36 2.13 -8.73 7.17
CA ARG A 36 2.67 -7.38 7.11
C ARG A 36 3.05 -7.06 5.66
N PRO A 37 2.54 -5.97 5.07
CA PRO A 37 2.87 -5.60 3.70
C PRO A 37 4.30 -5.07 3.60
N LEU A 38 4.98 -5.44 2.52
CA LEU A 38 6.15 -4.76 1.97
C LEU A 38 5.77 -4.22 0.59
N LEU A 39 5.63 -2.91 0.45
CA LEU A 39 5.25 -2.30 -0.81
C LEU A 39 6.46 -2.20 -1.75
N ILE A 40 6.36 -2.81 -2.92
CA ILE A 40 7.31 -2.72 -4.02
C ILE A 40 6.64 -1.89 -5.11
N ALA A 41 6.89 -0.59 -5.08
CA ALA A 41 6.21 0.39 -5.91
C ALA A 41 7.10 1.61 -6.21
N GLU A 42 6.72 2.36 -7.23
CA GLU A 42 7.35 3.61 -7.59
C GLU A 42 6.67 4.78 -6.87
N ARG A 43 7.45 5.56 -6.14
CA ARG A 43 6.95 6.72 -5.42
C ARG A 43 6.21 7.73 -6.32
N PRO A 44 6.67 8.04 -7.56
CA PRO A 44 5.94 8.93 -8.46
C PRO A 44 4.53 8.47 -8.80
N ALA A 45 4.29 7.15 -8.91
CA ALA A 45 2.97 6.61 -9.22
C ALA A 45 1.96 6.79 -8.07
N LEU A 46 2.46 6.85 -6.83
CA LEU A 46 1.64 7.06 -5.64
C LEU A 46 1.49 8.54 -5.28
N ALA A 47 2.40 9.42 -5.73
CA ALA A 47 2.41 10.84 -5.34
C ALA A 47 1.08 11.58 -5.62
N PRO A 48 0.38 11.38 -6.76
CA PRO A 48 -0.91 12.03 -7.02
C PRO A 48 -2.01 11.61 -6.03
N LEU A 49 -1.87 10.45 -5.39
CA LEU A 49 -2.86 9.96 -4.44
C LEU A 49 -2.81 10.71 -3.10
N ARG A 50 -1.81 11.56 -2.87
CA ARG A 50 -1.65 12.35 -1.64
C ARG A 50 -2.86 13.21 -1.32
N ASP A 51 -3.38 13.86 -2.35
CA ASP A 51 -4.47 14.82 -2.19
C ASP A 51 -5.83 14.12 -2.05
N VAL A 52 -5.97 12.90 -2.58
CA VAL A 52 -7.21 12.11 -2.52
C VAL A 52 -7.25 11.13 -1.35
N LEU A 53 -6.10 10.68 -0.86
CA LEU A 53 -5.95 9.72 0.24
C LEU A 53 -4.97 10.27 1.31
N PRO A 54 -5.29 11.38 1.98
CA PRO A 54 -4.37 12.03 2.93
C PRO A 54 -4.06 11.17 4.17
N ALA A 55 -4.93 10.21 4.50
CA ALA A 55 -4.78 9.34 5.67
C ALA A 55 -3.68 8.27 5.52
N LEU A 56 -3.06 8.12 4.34
CA LEU A 56 -2.13 7.01 4.05
C LEU A 56 -0.77 7.12 4.78
N GLY A 57 -0.45 8.28 5.40
CA GLY A 57 0.79 8.47 6.15
C GLY A 57 2.02 8.59 5.25
N TRP A 58 1.92 9.47 4.24
CA TRP A 58 2.85 9.72 3.13
C TRP A 58 4.30 10.09 3.48
#